data_AF-A0A976QKR2-F1
#
_entry.id   AF-A0A976QKR2-F1
#
_cell.length_a   1.000
_cell.length_b   1.000
_cell.length_c   1.000
_cell.angle_alpha   90.00
_cell.angle_beta   90.00
_cell.angle_gamma   90.00
#
_symmetry.space_group_name_H-M   'P 1'
#
loop_
_entity.id
_entity.type
_entity.pdbx_description
1 polymer ?
#
loop_
_entity_poly.entity_id
_entity_poly.type
_entity_poly.pdbx_seq_one_letter_code
_entity_poly.pdbx_strand_id
1 'polypeptide(L)'
;MYYPFSLVFAFFIWFVAVFVHYLKTNEIKLYHFEFSVRNYHILASALVISAIVNSLVESSLLPVIYFLSFAILGVFGETFFSIWWHIFFSKRFWVYRVDTLVHGYTSLLNFIPWGAGGMLYLSLANYLKVTVPRTFSLNFAIIFFFSVCLQLVFFMLYKRTEDFKFHEITPANYVFFCLPMVISILVLSFAYGPWVLILAISFGIAASLVEYLFGKMTEFLISKKLWVYQYKAFDNGHFTPLSILPFALAGFYFWIIASFIHAHLIF
;
A
#
# COMPACT_ATOMS: atom_id res chain seq x y z
N MET A 1 12.70 18.23 4.54
CA MET A 1 12.52 16.90 5.16
C MET A 1 13.20 15.90 4.24
N TYR A 2 14.37 15.41 4.63
CA TYR A 2 15.12 14.47 3.81
C TYR A 2 14.71 13.05 4.21
N TYR A 3 13.60 12.56 3.67
CA TYR A 3 13.22 11.16 3.89
C TYR A 3 14.24 10.27 3.16
N PRO A 4 15.03 9.46 3.88
CA PRO A 4 16.24 8.93 3.31
C PRO A 4 15.91 7.78 2.36
N PHE A 5 16.63 7.78 1.24
CA PHE A 5 16.95 6.64 0.38
C PHE A 5 17.27 5.34 1.14
N SER A 6 17.50 5.38 2.45
CA SER A 6 17.84 4.24 3.33
C SER A 6 16.83 3.08 3.28
N LEU A 7 15.54 3.34 3.06
CA LEU A 7 14.54 2.26 3.05
C LEU A 7 14.56 1.50 1.72
N VAL A 8 14.66 2.23 0.61
CA VAL A 8 14.93 1.66 -0.73
C VAL A 8 16.30 0.98 -0.77
N PHE A 9 17.30 1.56 -0.11
CA PHE A 9 18.64 1.01 -0.02
C PHE A 9 18.71 -0.25 0.85
N ALA A 10 17.94 -0.33 1.94
CA ALA A 10 17.81 -1.54 2.75
C ALA A 10 17.15 -2.67 1.95
N PHE A 11 16.05 -2.38 1.25
CA PHE A 11 15.44 -3.33 0.32
C PHE A 11 16.40 -3.73 -0.81
N PHE A 12 17.17 -2.79 -1.37
CA PHE A 12 18.10 -3.03 -2.46
C PHE A 12 19.30 -3.88 -2.04
N ILE A 13 20.00 -3.52 -0.96
CA ILE A 13 21.11 -4.32 -0.40
C ILE A 13 20.64 -5.74 -0.13
N TRP A 14 19.43 -5.88 0.41
CA TRP A 14 18.92 -7.17 0.82
C TRP A 14 18.45 -8.01 -0.38
N PHE A 15 17.81 -7.39 -1.37
CA PHE A 15 17.49 -8.01 -2.65
C PHE A 15 18.76 -8.51 -3.37
N VAL A 16 19.83 -7.72 -3.36
CA VAL A 16 21.14 -8.14 -3.88
C VAL A 16 21.68 -9.36 -3.10
N ALA A 17 21.57 -9.37 -1.78
CA ALA A 17 22.02 -10.51 -0.97
C ALA A 17 21.27 -11.81 -1.29
N VAL A 18 19.95 -11.73 -1.48
CA VAL A 18 19.09 -12.87 -1.86
C VAL A 18 19.37 -13.35 -3.27
N PHE A 19 19.49 -12.41 -4.22
CA PHE A 19 19.79 -12.73 -5.60
C PHE A 19 21.14 -13.44 -5.73
N VAL A 20 22.17 -12.95 -5.01
CA VAL A 20 23.48 -13.61 -4.94
C VAL A 20 23.39 -14.99 -4.28
N HIS A 21 22.59 -15.16 -3.23
CA HIS A 21 22.39 -16.46 -2.60
C HIS A 21 21.71 -17.47 -3.53
N TYR A 22 20.64 -17.05 -4.22
CA TYR A 22 19.93 -17.87 -5.20
C TYR A 22 20.86 -18.32 -6.33
N LEU A 23 21.63 -17.39 -6.92
CA LEU A 23 22.61 -17.71 -7.97
C LEU A 23 23.67 -18.72 -7.51
N LYS A 24 24.03 -18.72 -6.21
CA LYS A 24 25.03 -19.64 -5.64
C LYS A 24 24.47 -21.03 -5.31
N THR A 25 23.22 -21.11 -4.87
CA THR A 25 22.68 -22.34 -4.27
C THR A 25 21.67 -23.05 -5.17
N ASN A 26 21.09 -22.37 -6.16
CA ASN A 26 19.88 -22.81 -6.87
C ASN A 26 18.69 -23.14 -5.93
N GLU A 27 18.80 -22.81 -4.65
CA GLU A 27 17.78 -23.03 -3.64
C GLU A 27 17.07 -21.71 -3.34
N ILE A 28 15.74 -21.76 -3.35
CA ILE A 28 14.87 -20.61 -3.03
C ILE A 28 14.66 -20.54 -1.50
N LYS A 29 15.56 -21.08 -0.68
CA LYS A 29 15.43 -21.06 0.79
C LYS A 29 16.77 -20.77 1.45
N LEU A 30 16.86 -19.59 2.07
CA LEU A 30 18.00 -19.25 2.91
C LEU A 30 17.78 -19.90 4.28
N TYR A 31 18.24 -21.14 4.43
CA TYR A 31 18.06 -21.99 5.61
C TYR A 31 16.62 -22.44 5.89
N HIS A 32 16.45 -23.58 6.58
CA HIS A 32 15.18 -24.09 7.10
C HIS A 32 14.66 -23.25 8.28
N PHE A 33 14.47 -21.94 8.10
CA PHE A 33 13.78 -21.13 9.08
C PHE A 33 12.29 -21.45 9.02
N GLU A 34 11.82 -22.22 10.00
CA GLU A 34 10.39 -22.40 10.21
C GLU A 34 9.75 -21.04 10.52
N PHE A 35 8.53 -20.87 9.98
CA PHE A 35 7.74 -19.70 10.26
C PHE A 35 7.50 -19.55 11.77
N SER A 36 7.87 -18.40 12.31
CA SER A 36 7.35 -17.92 13.59
C SER A 36 7.12 -16.42 13.51
N VAL A 37 6.15 -15.92 14.27
CA VAL A 37 5.85 -14.48 14.38
C VAL A 37 7.11 -13.70 14.80
N ARG A 38 7.94 -14.29 15.68
CA ARG A 38 9.24 -13.73 16.06
C ARG A 38 10.18 -13.56 14.85
N ASN A 39 10.35 -14.59 14.04
CA ASN A 39 11.25 -14.54 12.87
C ASN A 39 10.75 -13.53 11.83
N TYR A 40 9.43 -13.42 11.67
CA TYR A 40 8.83 -12.35 10.86
C TYR A 40 9.20 -10.95 11.37
N HIS A 41 9.07 -10.70 12.67
CA HIS A 41 9.41 -9.38 13.22
C HIS A 41 10.91 -9.07 13.18
N ILE A 42 11.78 -10.08 13.33
CA ILE A 42 13.23 -9.91 13.11
C ILE A 42 13.49 -9.46 11.68
N LEU A 43 12.87 -10.11 10.69
CA LEU A 43 12.97 -9.74 9.29
C LEU A 43 12.45 -8.31 9.02
N ALA A 44 11.27 -8.00 9.54
CA ALA A 44 10.61 -6.72 9.35
C ALA A 44 11.28 -5.58 10.16
N SER A 45 12.11 -5.90 11.15
CA SER A 45 12.77 -4.92 12.03
C SER A 45 13.64 -3.93 11.28
N ALA A 46 14.23 -4.32 10.15
CA ALA A 46 15.03 -3.43 9.31
C ALA A 46 14.24 -2.18 8.86
N LEU A 47 12.94 -2.34 8.61
CA LEU A 47 12.05 -1.24 8.20
C LEU A 47 11.79 -0.28 9.37
N VAL A 48 11.63 -0.83 10.58
CA VAL A 48 11.44 -0.03 11.81
C VAL A 48 12.74 0.70 12.19
N ILE A 49 13.88 0.00 12.12
CA ILE A 49 15.20 0.56 12.42
C ILE A 49 15.49 1.75 11.50
N SER A 50 15.12 1.69 10.22
CA SER A 50 15.27 2.81 9.29
C SER A 50 14.53 4.08 9.78
N ALA A 51 13.30 3.95 10.29
CA ALA A 51 12.57 5.07 10.86
C ALA A 51 13.21 5.63 12.14
N ILE A 52 13.73 4.75 13.01
CA ILE A 52 14.45 5.13 14.24
C ILE A 52 15.75 5.87 13.90
N VAL A 53 16.55 5.32 12.98
CA VAL A 53 17.80 5.96 12.53
C VAL A 53 17.51 7.32 11.92
N ASN A 54 16.46 7.44 11.10
CA ASN A 54 16.07 8.73 10.53
C ASN A 54 15.68 9.74 11.63
N SER A 55 14.95 9.28 12.65
CA SER A 55 14.60 10.11 13.82
C SER A 55 15.83 10.61 14.60
N LEU A 56 16.85 9.76 14.76
CA LEU A 56 18.12 10.15 15.39
C LEU A 56 18.89 11.17 14.53
N VAL A 57 18.98 10.94 13.22
CA VAL A 57 19.67 11.83 12.29
C VAL A 57 18.99 13.20 12.21
N GLU A 58 17.66 13.23 12.15
CA GLU A 58 16.89 14.48 12.14
C GLU A 58 16.75 15.12 13.53
N SER A 59 17.24 14.47 14.59
CA SER A 59 17.06 14.89 15.99
C SER A 59 15.59 15.21 16.31
N SER A 60 14.67 14.41 15.78
CA SER A 60 13.23 14.64 15.82
C SER A 60 12.47 13.32 15.89
N LEU A 61 11.41 13.25 16.70
CA LEU A 61 10.54 12.07 16.77
C LEU A 61 9.58 11.94 15.57
N LEU A 62 9.52 12.95 14.71
CA LEU A 62 8.57 12.99 13.59
C LEU A 62 8.64 11.78 12.66
N PRO A 63 9.81 11.27 12.23
CA PRO A 63 9.87 10.08 11.38
C PRO A 63 9.23 8.84 12.01
N VAL A 64 9.40 8.66 13.32
CA VAL A 64 8.77 7.55 14.06
C VAL A 64 7.26 7.78 14.17
N ILE A 65 6.81 9.00 14.44
CA ILE A 65 5.39 9.35 14.50
C ILE A 65 4.72 9.10 13.14
N TYR A 66 5.34 9.52 12.03
CA TYR A 66 4.86 9.24 10.68
C TYR A 66 4.77 7.73 10.44
N PHE A 67 5.85 6.99 10.71
CA PHE A 67 5.88 5.54 10.52
C PHE A 67 4.76 4.83 11.29
N LEU A 68 4.59 5.13 12.58
CA LEU A 68 3.54 4.53 13.42
C LEU A 68 2.14 4.92 12.94
N SER A 69 1.93 6.17 12.54
CA SER A 69 0.64 6.62 12.02
C SER A 69 0.29 5.93 10.71
N PHE A 70 1.25 5.80 9.79
CA PHE A 70 1.06 5.06 8.55
C PHE A 70 0.83 3.56 8.79
N ALA A 71 1.53 2.96 9.75
CA ALA A 71 1.34 1.56 10.12
C ALA A 71 -0.09 1.29 10.59
N ILE A 72 -0.58 2.08 11.54
CA ILE A 72 -1.92 1.92 12.13
C ILE A 72 -2.99 2.23 11.09
N LEU A 73 -2.93 3.42 10.49
CA LEU A 73 -3.96 3.89 9.57
C LEU A 73 -3.93 3.13 8.25
N GLY A 74 -2.76 2.65 7.80
CA GLY A 74 -2.65 1.79 6.62
C GLY A 74 -3.41 0.47 6.79
N VAL A 75 -3.32 -0.18 7.95
CA VAL A 75 -4.11 -1.40 8.26
C VAL A 75 -5.62 -1.10 8.26
N PHE A 76 -6.04 0.04 8.79
CA PHE A 76 -7.44 0.47 8.69
C PHE A 76 -7.88 0.72 7.25
N GLY A 77 -7.05 1.42 6.46
CA GLY A 77 -7.29 1.69 5.05
C GLY A 77 -7.41 0.40 4.22
N GLU A 78 -6.51 -0.56 4.46
CA GLU A 78 -6.53 -1.89 3.83
C GLU A 78 -7.82 -2.65 4.16
N THR A 79 -8.25 -2.60 5.42
CA THR A 79 -9.49 -3.24 5.87
C THR A 79 -10.70 -2.60 5.19
N PHE A 80 -10.77 -1.27 5.15
CA PHE A 80 -11.86 -0.55 4.49
C PHE A 80 -11.90 -0.84 2.99
N PHE A 81 -10.74 -0.82 2.32
CA PHE A 81 -10.64 -1.18 0.91
C PHE A 81 -11.11 -2.62 0.66
N SER A 82 -10.70 -3.56 1.52
CA SER A 82 -11.11 -4.97 1.39
C SER A 82 -12.61 -5.16 1.53
N ILE A 83 -13.25 -4.46 2.48
CA ILE A 83 -14.69 -4.46 2.65
C ILE A 83 -15.37 -3.84 1.43
N TRP A 84 -14.90 -2.67 1.00
CA TRP A 84 -15.42 -1.98 -0.18
C TRP A 84 -15.35 -2.88 -1.42
N TRP A 85 -14.20 -3.51 -1.68
CA TRP A 85 -14.06 -4.49 -2.75
C TRP A 85 -15.03 -5.66 -2.62
N HIS A 86 -15.14 -6.23 -1.42
CA HIS A 86 -15.95 -7.43 -1.20
C HIS A 86 -17.45 -7.18 -1.41
N ILE A 87 -17.93 -5.95 -1.14
CA ILE A 87 -19.31 -5.53 -1.45
C ILE A 87 -19.60 -5.62 -2.95
N PHE A 88 -18.63 -5.28 -3.80
CA PHE A 88 -18.80 -5.29 -5.26
C PHE A 88 -18.61 -6.69 -5.87
N PHE A 89 -17.58 -7.44 -5.44
CA PHE A 89 -17.14 -8.65 -6.15
C PHE A 89 -17.38 -9.97 -5.40
N SER A 90 -17.92 -9.95 -4.18
CA SER A 90 -18.29 -11.13 -3.36
C SER A 90 -17.19 -12.14 -3.05
N LYS A 91 -15.97 -11.97 -3.57
CA LYS A 91 -14.76 -12.55 -3.01
C LYS A 91 -13.82 -11.43 -2.59
N ARG A 92 -12.96 -11.76 -1.64
CA ARG A 92 -11.98 -10.85 -1.06
C ARG A 92 -10.88 -10.61 -2.08
N PHE A 93 -10.36 -9.38 -2.17
CA PHE A 93 -9.30 -9.06 -3.14
C PHE A 93 -8.02 -9.87 -2.87
N TRP A 94 -7.64 -9.92 -1.59
CA TRP A 94 -6.63 -10.81 -1.03
C TRP A 94 -7.19 -11.56 0.19
N VAL A 95 -6.47 -12.58 0.63
CA VAL A 95 -6.76 -13.30 1.89
C VAL A 95 -5.46 -13.47 2.66
N TYR A 96 -5.40 -12.91 3.86
CA TYR A 96 -4.30 -13.15 4.81
C TYR A 96 -4.43 -14.54 5.44
N ARG A 97 -3.28 -15.18 5.67
CA ARG A 97 -3.19 -16.56 6.19
C ARG A 97 -2.63 -16.67 7.60
N VAL A 98 -2.14 -15.58 8.17
CA VAL A 98 -1.42 -15.55 9.45
C VAL A 98 -1.86 -14.33 10.25
N ASP A 99 -2.06 -14.51 11.56
CA ASP A 99 -2.46 -13.46 12.52
C ASP A 99 -3.53 -12.51 11.96
N THR A 100 -4.55 -13.13 11.36
CA THR A 100 -5.56 -12.44 10.57
C THR A 100 -6.46 -11.59 11.45
N LEU A 101 -6.83 -10.42 10.95
CA LEU A 101 -7.88 -9.58 11.52
C LEU A 101 -9.06 -9.49 10.55
N VAL A 102 -10.24 -9.18 11.10
CA VAL A 102 -11.48 -8.87 10.37
C VAL A 102 -11.72 -9.86 9.21
N HIS A 103 -11.96 -11.13 9.54
CA HIS A 103 -12.23 -12.18 8.54
C HIS A 103 -11.11 -12.35 7.49
N GLY A 104 -9.85 -12.09 7.82
CA GLY A 104 -8.71 -12.25 6.91
C GLY A 104 -8.55 -11.15 5.87
N TYR A 105 -9.18 -9.99 6.05
CA TYR A 105 -8.96 -8.80 5.23
C TYR A 105 -7.60 -8.15 5.48
N THR A 106 -7.04 -8.32 6.68
CA THR A 106 -5.72 -7.81 7.04
C THR A 106 -5.05 -8.77 8.05
N SER A 107 -3.85 -8.43 8.49
CA SER A 107 -3.07 -9.16 9.49
C SER A 107 -2.40 -8.20 10.46
N LEU A 108 -2.20 -8.65 11.70
CA LEU A 108 -1.32 -7.95 12.67
C LEU A 108 0.12 -7.81 12.16
N LEU A 109 0.52 -8.63 11.20
CA LEU A 109 1.85 -8.54 10.60
C LEU A 109 1.97 -7.34 9.65
N ASN A 110 0.87 -6.79 9.13
CA ASN A 110 0.90 -5.73 8.11
C ASN A 110 1.24 -4.33 8.63
N PHE A 111 1.29 -4.11 9.94
CA PHE A 111 1.61 -2.80 10.50
C PHE A 111 2.97 -2.28 9.99
N ILE A 112 4.00 -3.13 10.04
CA ILE A 112 5.36 -2.72 9.63
C ILE A 112 5.43 -2.43 8.11
N PRO A 113 4.93 -3.31 7.21
CA PRO A 113 4.85 -3.02 5.78
C PRO A 113 4.08 -1.73 5.46
N TRP A 114 2.96 -1.45 6.13
CA TRP A 114 2.19 -0.22 5.89
C TRP A 114 2.95 1.03 6.37
N GLY A 115 3.63 0.96 7.51
CA GLY A 115 4.52 2.01 7.98
C GLY A 115 5.61 2.33 6.95
N ALA A 116 6.25 1.30 6.42
CA ALA A 116 7.25 1.40 5.36
C ALA A 116 6.68 1.97 4.05
N GLY A 117 5.47 1.54 3.65
CA GLY A 117 4.77 2.02 2.46
C GLY A 117 4.48 3.53 2.52
N GLY A 118 4.02 4.03 3.66
CA GLY A 118 3.82 5.47 3.87
C GLY A 118 5.13 6.27 3.83
N MET A 119 6.20 5.75 4.43
CA MET A 119 7.53 6.40 4.35
C MET A 119 8.09 6.41 2.92
N LEU A 120 7.86 5.33 2.15
CA LEU A 120 8.20 5.27 0.72
C LEU A 120 7.45 6.35 -0.07
N TYR A 121 6.16 6.56 0.21
CA TYR A 121 5.37 7.60 -0.43
C TYR A 121 5.94 9.00 -0.18
N LEU A 122 6.23 9.34 1.08
CA LEU A 122 6.84 10.63 1.42
C LEU A 122 8.21 10.83 0.78
N SER A 123 9.02 9.77 0.72
CA SER A 123 10.33 9.79 0.05
C SER A 123 10.18 10.09 -1.43
N LEU A 124 9.21 9.44 -2.09
CA LEU A 124 8.95 9.64 -3.51
C LEU A 124 8.38 11.04 -3.81
N ALA A 125 7.44 11.51 -2.99
CA ALA A 125 6.90 12.87 -3.09
C ALA A 125 7.99 13.94 -2.97
N ASN A 126 8.92 13.76 -2.02
CA ASN A 126 10.07 14.64 -1.83
C ASN A 126 11.06 14.57 -3.00
N TYR A 127 11.38 13.36 -3.49
CA TYR A 127 12.26 13.16 -4.64
C TYR A 127 11.72 13.85 -5.90
N LEU A 128 10.43 13.69 -6.17
CA LEU A 128 9.73 14.34 -7.29
C LEU A 128 9.45 15.83 -7.04
N LYS A 129 9.82 16.37 -5.87
CA LYS A 129 9.57 17.75 -5.43
C LYS A 129 8.11 18.17 -5.62
N VAL A 130 7.18 17.27 -5.32
CA VAL A 130 5.75 17.55 -5.43
C VAL A 130 5.36 18.55 -4.36
N THR A 131 5.08 19.78 -4.77
CA THR A 131 4.57 20.84 -3.90
C THR A 131 3.12 21.10 -4.23
N VAL A 132 2.23 20.86 -3.26
CA VAL A 132 0.80 21.12 -3.38
C VAL A 132 0.34 22.03 -2.23
N PRO A 133 -0.69 22.86 -2.42
CA PRO A 133 -1.15 23.77 -1.37
C PRO A 133 -1.75 22.99 -0.19
N ARG A 134 -1.85 23.64 0.98
CA ARG A 134 -2.42 23.03 2.20
C ARG A 134 -3.84 22.49 2.00
N THR A 135 -4.61 23.07 1.08
CA THR A 135 -5.97 22.63 0.74
C THR A 135 -6.03 21.31 -0.03
N PHE A 136 -4.89 20.79 -0.51
CA PHE A 136 -4.82 19.57 -1.31
C PHE A 136 -5.44 18.36 -0.61
N SER A 137 -5.10 18.10 0.66
CA SER A 137 -5.61 16.94 1.40
C SER A 137 -7.12 17.01 1.62
N LEU A 138 -7.65 18.20 1.92
CA LEU A 138 -9.09 18.42 2.07
C LEU A 138 -9.80 18.21 0.73
N ASN A 139 -9.27 18.77 -0.36
CA ASN A 139 -9.86 18.64 -1.68
C ASN A 139 -9.83 17.19 -2.17
N PHE A 140 -8.73 16.45 -1.96
CA PHE A 140 -8.69 15.02 -2.23
C PHE A 140 -9.77 14.27 -1.46
N ALA A 141 -9.88 14.49 -0.15
CA ALA A 141 -10.88 13.81 0.68
C ALA A 141 -12.32 14.09 0.21
N ILE A 142 -12.63 15.35 -0.12
CA ILE A 142 -13.94 15.77 -0.62
C ILE A 142 -14.24 15.12 -1.98
N ILE A 143 -13.34 15.25 -2.95
CA ILE A 143 -13.55 14.70 -4.31
C ILE A 143 -13.69 13.18 -4.24
N PHE A 144 -12.82 12.51 -3.46
CA PHE A 144 -12.87 11.06 -3.29
C PHE A 144 -14.18 10.62 -2.62
N PHE A 145 -14.59 11.28 -1.54
CA PHE A 145 -15.85 10.98 -0.86
C PHE A 145 -17.05 11.12 -1.81
N PHE A 146 -17.19 12.25 -2.50
CA PHE A 146 -18.29 12.44 -3.45
C PHE A 146 -18.25 11.43 -4.60
N SER A 147 -17.07 11.07 -5.08
CA SER A 147 -16.94 10.07 -6.14
C SER A 147 -17.33 8.67 -5.67
N VAL A 148 -17.01 8.29 -4.43
CA VAL A 148 -17.45 7.03 -3.81
C VAL A 148 -18.97 7.05 -3.62
N CYS A 149 -19.55 8.14 -3.10
CA CYS A 149 -21.00 8.27 -2.95
C CYS A 149 -21.72 8.12 -4.29
N LEU A 150 -21.21 8.78 -5.34
CA LEU A 150 -21.78 8.70 -6.69
C LEU A 150 -21.70 7.27 -7.24
N GLN A 151 -20.56 6.59 -7.08
CA GLN A 151 -20.40 5.20 -7.47
C GLN A 151 -21.41 4.30 -6.74
N LEU A 152 -21.61 4.47 -5.43
CA LEU A 152 -22.57 3.70 -4.65
C LEU A 152 -24.01 3.97 -5.09
N VAL A 153 -24.38 5.21 -5.41
CA VAL A 153 -25.69 5.55 -5.98
C VAL A 153 -25.90 4.84 -7.31
N PHE A 154 -24.93 4.93 -8.23
CA PHE A 154 -25.01 4.20 -9.50
C PHE A 154 -25.11 2.69 -9.27
N PHE A 155 -24.31 2.12 -8.38
CA PHE A 155 -24.37 0.71 -8.04
C PHE A 155 -25.76 0.30 -7.52
N MET A 156 -26.37 1.09 -6.63
CA MET A 156 -27.71 0.82 -6.10
C MET A 156 -28.80 0.94 -7.17
N LEU A 157 -28.71 1.94 -8.06
CA LEU A 157 -29.66 2.12 -9.16
C LEU A 157 -29.56 0.98 -10.19
N TYR A 158 -28.34 0.59 -10.56
CA TYR A 158 -28.10 -0.48 -11.54
C TYR A 158 -28.38 -1.87 -10.97
N LYS A 159 -28.11 -2.13 -9.68
CA LYS A 159 -28.45 -3.42 -9.04
C LYS A 159 -29.96 -3.74 -9.09
N ARG A 160 -30.83 -2.74 -9.28
CA ARG A 160 -32.28 -2.96 -9.47
C ARG A 160 -32.64 -3.58 -10.82
N THR A 161 -31.70 -3.63 -11.76
CA THR A 161 -31.88 -4.32 -13.06
C THR A 161 -31.39 -5.76 -12.92
N GLU A 162 -32.21 -6.74 -13.31
CA GLU A 162 -31.94 -8.18 -13.06
C GLU A 162 -30.69 -8.73 -13.79
N ASP A 163 -30.13 -7.99 -14.74
CA ASP A 163 -29.02 -8.42 -15.60
C ASP A 163 -27.60 -8.20 -15.00
N PHE A 164 -27.48 -7.73 -13.76
CA PHE A 164 -26.20 -7.20 -13.26
C PHE A 164 -25.31 -8.23 -12.55
N LYS A 165 -24.24 -8.68 -13.23
CA LYS A 165 -23.21 -9.60 -12.69
C LYS A 165 -21.95 -8.90 -12.18
N PHE A 166 -22.04 -8.04 -11.17
CA PHE A 166 -20.83 -7.43 -10.56
C PHE A 166 -19.95 -8.41 -9.77
N HIS A 167 -20.47 -9.60 -9.48
CA HIS A 167 -19.75 -10.68 -8.81
C HIS A 167 -18.57 -11.23 -9.64
N GLU A 168 -18.53 -10.97 -10.95
CA GLU A 168 -17.43 -11.36 -11.83
C GLU A 168 -16.48 -10.18 -12.11
N ILE A 169 -15.18 -10.45 -12.09
CA ILE A 169 -14.18 -9.44 -12.48
C ILE A 169 -14.06 -9.39 -14.00
N THR A 170 -14.83 -8.48 -14.57
CA THR A 170 -14.66 -8.02 -15.96
C THR A 170 -13.87 -6.71 -15.97
N PRO A 171 -13.23 -6.35 -17.11
CA PRO A 171 -12.60 -5.03 -17.24
C PRO A 171 -13.56 -3.87 -16.93
N ALA A 172 -14.83 -3.96 -17.36
CA ALA A 172 -15.84 -2.94 -17.11
C ALA A 172 -16.14 -2.78 -15.60
N ASN A 173 -16.36 -3.88 -14.89
CA ASN A 173 -16.64 -3.84 -13.45
C ASN A 173 -15.45 -3.32 -12.65
N TYR A 174 -14.22 -3.70 -13.05
CA TYR A 174 -13.00 -3.18 -12.42
C TYR A 174 -12.81 -1.67 -12.67
N VAL A 175 -13.05 -1.20 -13.91
CA VAL A 175 -13.01 0.24 -14.23
C VAL A 175 -14.03 1.01 -13.42
N PHE A 176 -15.26 0.50 -13.32
CA PHE A 176 -16.30 1.10 -12.50
C PHE A 176 -15.89 1.17 -11.03
N PHE A 177 -15.35 0.08 -10.48
CA PHE A 177 -14.86 0.03 -9.10
C PHE A 177 -13.75 1.07 -8.85
N CYS A 178 -12.85 1.25 -9.82
CA CYS A 178 -11.73 2.17 -9.73
C CYS A 178 -12.10 3.64 -9.98
N LEU A 179 -13.31 3.92 -10.45
CA LEU A 179 -13.73 5.25 -10.90
C LEU A 179 -13.49 6.35 -9.85
N PRO A 180 -13.79 6.15 -8.54
CA PRO A 180 -13.52 7.18 -7.54
C PRO A 180 -12.05 7.54 -7.39
N MET A 181 -11.15 6.56 -7.58
CA MET A 181 -9.70 6.77 -7.51
C MET A 181 -9.22 7.58 -8.71
N VAL A 182 -9.66 7.17 -9.92
CA VAL A 182 -9.26 7.81 -11.18
C VAL A 182 -9.78 9.25 -11.23
N ILE A 183 -11.06 9.49 -10.91
CA ILE A 183 -11.65 10.83 -10.87
C ILE A 183 -10.85 11.73 -9.91
N SER A 184 -10.58 11.25 -8.69
CA SER A 184 -9.86 12.04 -7.70
C SER A 184 -8.46 12.43 -8.16
N ILE A 185 -7.71 11.47 -8.71
CA ILE A 185 -6.35 11.72 -9.21
C ILE A 185 -6.37 12.69 -10.39
N LEU A 186 -7.29 12.50 -11.36
CA LEU A 186 -7.35 13.34 -12.56
C LEU A 186 -7.80 14.76 -12.24
N VAL A 187 -8.84 14.94 -11.41
CA VAL A 187 -9.32 16.27 -11.01
C VAL A 187 -8.22 17.03 -10.27
N LEU A 188 -7.52 16.39 -9.35
CA LEU A 188 -6.40 17.02 -8.64
C LEU A 188 -5.20 17.28 -9.54
N SER A 189 -4.91 16.39 -10.49
CA SER A 189 -3.86 16.61 -11.47
C SER A 189 -4.16 17.79 -12.38
N PHE A 190 -5.43 18.02 -12.71
CA PHE A 190 -5.85 19.20 -13.47
C PHE A 190 -5.73 20.47 -12.62
N ALA A 191 -6.15 20.42 -11.36
CA ALA A 191 -6.15 21.57 -10.46
C ALA A 191 -4.74 21.98 -9.96
N TYR A 192 -3.85 21.01 -9.72
CA TYR A 192 -2.55 21.22 -9.05
C TYR A 192 -1.34 20.84 -9.91
N GLY A 193 -1.57 20.31 -11.12
CA GLY A 193 -0.54 20.03 -12.10
C GLY A 193 -0.24 18.53 -12.29
N PRO A 194 0.47 18.18 -13.38
CA PRO A 194 0.71 16.81 -13.82
C PRO A 194 1.53 15.98 -12.82
N TRP A 195 2.25 16.62 -11.91
CA TRP A 195 3.07 15.95 -10.88
C TRP A 195 2.24 15.06 -9.95
N VAL A 196 0.96 15.39 -9.74
CA VAL A 196 0.03 14.54 -8.96
C VAL A 196 -0.17 13.19 -9.66
N LEU A 197 -0.40 13.20 -10.96
CA LEU A 197 -0.55 11.98 -11.76
C LEU A 197 0.76 11.19 -11.82
N ILE A 198 1.89 11.86 -12.01
CA ILE A 198 3.22 11.23 -12.01
C ILE A 198 3.49 10.56 -10.66
N LEU A 199 3.19 11.22 -9.54
CA LEU A 199 3.34 10.64 -8.21
C LEU A 199 2.42 9.44 -8.00
N ALA A 200 1.16 9.52 -8.44
CA ALA A 200 0.21 8.42 -8.36
C ALA A 200 0.73 7.16 -9.09
N ILE A 201 1.15 7.34 -10.34
CA ILE A 201 1.66 6.24 -11.18
C ILE A 201 2.95 5.66 -10.59
N SER A 202 3.90 6.54 -10.23
CA SER A 202 5.20 6.14 -9.69
C SER A 202 5.04 5.39 -8.38
N PHE A 203 4.18 5.88 -7.48
CA PHE A 203 3.94 5.20 -6.20
C PHE A 203 3.18 3.89 -6.39
N GLY A 204 2.12 3.87 -7.22
CA GLY A 204 1.36 2.64 -7.47
C GLY A 204 2.25 1.51 -7.97
N ILE A 205 3.15 1.81 -8.92
CA ILE A 205 4.12 0.83 -9.44
C ILE A 205 5.13 0.44 -8.35
N ALA A 206 5.76 1.42 -7.69
CA ALA A 206 6.79 1.15 -6.69
C ALA A 206 6.25 0.33 -5.51
N ALA A 207 5.08 0.69 -4.98
CA ALA A 207 4.42 -0.03 -3.90
C ALA A 207 4.05 -1.45 -4.31
N SER A 208 3.48 -1.65 -5.51
CA SER A 208 3.17 -3.01 -6.01
C SER A 208 4.41 -3.89 -6.15
N LEU A 209 5.52 -3.32 -6.62
CA LEU A 209 6.79 -4.03 -6.74
C LEU A 209 7.37 -4.36 -5.37
N VAL A 210 7.39 -3.40 -4.44
CA VAL A 210 7.90 -3.61 -3.08
C VAL A 210 7.06 -4.65 -2.35
N GLU A 211 5.74 -4.61 -2.48
CA GLU A 211 4.84 -5.58 -1.86
C GLU A 211 5.06 -6.99 -2.44
N TYR A 212 5.20 -7.11 -3.77
CA TYR A 212 5.56 -8.38 -4.40
C TYR A 212 6.89 -8.94 -3.88
N LEU A 213 7.95 -8.11 -3.86
CA LEU A 213 9.26 -8.49 -3.36
C LEU A 213 9.22 -8.88 -1.88
N PHE A 214 8.44 -8.16 -1.08
CA PHE A 214 8.20 -8.47 0.32
C PHE A 214 7.51 -9.84 0.48
N GLY A 215 6.50 -10.12 -0.34
CA GLY A 215 5.83 -11.42 -0.36
C GLY A 215 6.80 -12.55 -0.68
N LYS A 216 7.60 -12.42 -1.74
CA LYS A 216 8.64 -13.39 -2.09
C LYS A 216 9.66 -13.58 -0.99
N MET A 217 10.08 -12.50 -0.34
CA MET A 217 11.01 -12.54 0.78
C MET A 217 10.45 -13.39 1.94
N THR A 218 9.18 -13.22 2.28
CA THR A 218 8.55 -14.00 3.37
C THR A 218 8.43 -15.48 3.03
N GLU A 219 8.15 -15.80 1.76
CA GLU A 219 8.16 -17.18 1.29
C GLU A 219 9.58 -17.78 1.30
N PHE A 220 10.58 -17.01 0.87
CA PHE A 220 11.97 -17.44 0.75
C PHE A 220 12.64 -17.66 2.11
N LEU A 221 12.45 -16.75 3.07
CA LEU A 221 13.16 -16.79 4.34
C LEU A 221 12.45 -17.58 5.41
N ILE A 222 11.15 -17.37 5.57
CA ILE A 222 10.40 -17.97 6.67
C ILE A 222 9.42 -19.03 6.16
N SER A 223 9.61 -19.47 4.91
CA SER A 223 8.81 -20.52 4.25
C SER A 223 7.30 -20.30 4.36
N LYS A 224 6.86 -19.03 4.38
CA LYS A 224 5.46 -18.68 4.63
C LYS A 224 4.95 -17.64 3.65
N LYS A 225 3.83 -17.97 3.03
CA LYS A 225 3.03 -17.03 2.26
C LYS A 225 2.02 -16.32 3.17
N LEU A 226 2.21 -15.03 3.40
CA LEU A 226 1.42 -14.25 4.35
C LEU A 226 0.02 -13.89 3.82
N TRP A 227 -0.11 -13.59 2.52
CA TRP A 227 -1.38 -13.32 1.86
C TRP A 227 -1.43 -13.93 0.46
N VAL A 228 -2.63 -14.04 -0.10
CA VAL A 228 -2.84 -14.51 -1.47
C VAL A 228 -3.88 -13.65 -2.18
N TYR A 229 -3.48 -13.11 -3.33
CA TYR A 229 -4.40 -12.45 -4.26
C TYR A 229 -5.37 -13.46 -4.89
N GLN A 230 -6.66 -13.10 -4.93
CA GLN A 230 -7.72 -13.99 -5.44
C GLN A 230 -8.04 -13.76 -6.92
N TYR A 231 -7.46 -12.72 -7.54
CA TYR A 231 -7.90 -12.24 -8.85
C TYR A 231 -6.75 -11.86 -9.76
N LYS A 232 -6.79 -12.37 -11.02
CA LYS A 232 -5.73 -12.19 -12.03
C LYS A 232 -4.32 -12.33 -11.42
N ALA A 233 -4.21 -13.32 -10.56
CA ALA A 233 -3.09 -13.50 -9.66
C ALA A 233 -1.99 -14.30 -10.39
N PHE A 234 -0.74 -13.86 -10.28
CA PHE A 234 0.44 -14.51 -10.86
C PHE A 234 1.39 -14.97 -9.75
N ASP A 235 2.35 -15.82 -10.12
CA ASP A 235 3.36 -16.37 -9.21
C ASP A 235 2.74 -16.97 -7.93
N ASN A 236 1.87 -17.96 -8.14
CA ASN A 236 1.07 -18.60 -7.09
C ASN A 236 0.19 -17.63 -6.28
N GLY A 237 -0.03 -16.42 -6.77
CA GLY A 237 -0.83 -15.35 -6.20
C GLY A 237 -0.11 -14.42 -5.24
N HIS A 238 1.19 -14.18 -5.44
CA HIS A 238 1.96 -13.13 -4.77
C HIS A 238 1.78 -11.75 -5.40
N PHE A 239 1.27 -11.70 -6.63
CA PHE A 239 1.10 -10.46 -7.37
C PHE A 239 -0.21 -10.45 -8.15
N THR A 240 -0.78 -9.26 -8.29
CA THR A 240 -1.82 -8.96 -9.28
C THR A 240 -1.62 -7.54 -9.80
N PRO A 241 -1.68 -7.28 -11.12
CA PRO A 241 -1.60 -5.91 -11.63
C PRO A 241 -2.79 -5.05 -11.18
N LEU A 242 -3.86 -5.67 -10.66
CA LEU A 242 -5.03 -4.97 -10.14
C LEU A 242 -4.73 -4.20 -8.84
N SER A 243 -3.59 -4.43 -8.17
CA SER A 243 -3.24 -3.73 -6.93
C SER A 243 -2.58 -2.37 -7.16
N ILE A 244 -2.09 -2.09 -8.37
CA ILE A 244 -1.35 -0.86 -8.70
C ILE A 244 -2.18 0.40 -8.40
N LEU A 245 -3.43 0.43 -8.84
CA LEU A 245 -4.29 1.61 -8.64
C LEU A 245 -4.76 1.76 -7.18
N PRO A 246 -5.18 0.69 -6.48
CA PRO A 246 -5.36 0.73 -5.02
C PRO A 246 -4.14 1.26 -4.25
N PHE A 247 -2.92 0.86 -4.63
CA PHE A 247 -1.71 1.41 -4.01
C PHE A 247 -1.48 2.88 -4.34
N ALA A 248 -1.76 3.31 -5.57
CA ALA A 248 -1.72 4.73 -5.91
C ALA A 248 -2.66 5.55 -5.01
N LEU A 249 -3.88 5.04 -4.76
CA LEU A 249 -4.83 5.65 -3.83
C LEU A 249 -4.29 5.67 -2.38
N ALA A 250 -3.71 4.57 -1.91
CA ALA A 250 -3.11 4.47 -0.58
C ALA A 250 -2.03 5.54 -0.37
N GLY A 251 -1.29 5.90 -1.43
CA GLY A 251 -0.35 7.02 -1.39
C GLY A 251 -1.00 8.35 -0.97
N PHE A 252 -2.10 8.74 -1.62
CA PHE A 252 -2.81 9.98 -1.27
C PHE A 252 -3.47 9.92 0.11
N TYR A 253 -3.86 8.72 0.55
CA TYR A 253 -4.28 8.50 1.92
C TYR A 253 -3.13 8.78 2.92
N PHE A 254 -1.90 8.32 2.64
CA PHE A 254 -0.72 8.71 3.42
C PHE A 254 -0.43 10.21 3.36
N TRP A 255 -0.69 10.87 2.22
CA TRP A 255 -0.56 12.32 2.15
C TRP A 255 -1.48 13.01 3.16
N ILE A 256 -2.76 12.60 3.26
CA ILE A 256 -3.71 13.18 4.24
C ILE A 256 -3.17 13.03 5.67
N ILE A 257 -2.72 11.82 6.01
CA ILE A 257 -2.17 11.53 7.34
C ILE A 257 -0.95 12.42 7.61
N ALA A 258 -0.07 12.56 6.63
CA ALA A 258 1.14 13.35 6.77
C ALA A 258 0.84 14.84 6.95
N SER A 259 -0.09 15.38 6.17
CA SER A 259 -0.58 16.75 6.29
C SER A 259 -1.20 17.02 7.66
N PHE A 260 -1.99 16.08 8.18
CA PHE A 260 -2.63 16.21 9.49
C PHE A 260 -1.58 16.28 10.61
N ILE A 261 -0.61 15.36 10.61
CA ILE A 261 0.50 15.34 11.57
C ILE A 261 1.29 16.65 11.49
N HIS A 262 1.64 17.09 10.27
CA HIS A 262 2.41 18.32 10.07
C HIS A 262 1.67 19.55 10.62
N ALA A 263 0.36 19.65 10.40
CA ALA A 263 -0.45 20.79 10.84
C ALA A 263 -0.67 20.86 12.36
N HIS A 264 -0.55 19.75 13.08
CA HIS A 264 -0.92 19.67 14.50
C HIS A 264 0.22 19.31 15.46
N LEU A 265 1.35 18.79 14.95
CA LEU A 265 2.50 18.39 15.78
C LEU A 265 3.76 19.19 15.50
N ILE A 266 3.78 20.03 14.46
CA ILE A 266 4.90 20.92 14.15
C ILE A 266 4.41 22.36 14.36
N PHE A 267 4.57 22.84 15.59
CA PHE A 267 4.46 24.23 15.98
C PHE A 267 5.85 24.80 16.23
#